data_AF-A0A447Z400-F1
#
_entry.id   AF-A0A447Z400-F1
#
_cell.length_a   1.000
_cell.length_b   1.000
_cell.length_c   1.000
_cell.angle_alpha   90.00
_cell.angle_beta   90.00
_cell.angle_gamma   90.00
#
_symmetry.space_group_name_H-M   'P 1'
#
loop_
_entity.id
_entity.type
_entity.pdbx_description
1 polymer ?
#
loop_
_entity_poly.entity_id
_entity_poly.type
_entity_poly.pdbx_seq_one_letter_code
_entity_poly.pdbx_strand_id
1 'polypeptide(L)'
;MNRLKELRQEKKLSQKELAEILRVHYRTLQNWENGESQIKPEKAKQLADFFNVSVGYLLGYDTKISELQNDLLISTKGLERTISEAFSQANSYFELQTQGIVDTIDLLIEGVKNEQLPPKQIVEALEFIKESAKSLDEIVDKMTEYQAKYTAENLLRYRLENKINKNNKG
;
A
#
# COMPACT_ATOMS: atom_id res chain seq x y z
N MET A 1 21.18 19.97 6.60
CA MET A 1 19.97 20.69 6.19
C MET A 1 18.94 20.50 7.29
N ASN A 2 18.29 21.57 7.78
CA ASN A 2 17.31 21.50 8.87
C ASN A 2 15.93 22.00 8.38
N ARG A 3 14.87 21.77 9.18
CA ARG A 3 13.48 22.11 8.82
C ARG A 3 13.00 23.44 9.42
N LEU A 4 13.91 24.27 9.96
CA LEU A 4 13.55 25.50 10.67
C LEU A 4 12.77 26.48 9.78
N LYS A 5 13.23 26.65 8.53
CA LYS A 5 12.59 27.54 7.55
C LYS A 5 11.18 27.07 7.19
N GLU A 6 11.01 25.77 6.97
CA GLU A 6 9.72 25.14 6.66
C GLU A 6 8.74 25.34 7.81
N LEU A 7 9.13 24.99 9.04
CA LEU A 7 8.32 25.13 10.24
C LEU A 7 7.91 26.59 10.52
N ARG A 8 8.83 27.54 10.29
CA ARG A 8 8.51 28.97 10.39
C ARG A 8 7.45 29.38 9.37
N GLN A 9 7.56 28.91 8.13
CA GLN A 9 6.61 29.22 7.06
C GLN A 9 5.24 28.58 7.32
N GLU A 10 5.17 27.36 7.87
CA GLU A 10 3.92 26.73 8.29
C GLU A 10 3.16 27.57 9.34
N LYS A 11 3.89 28.18 10.29
CA LYS A 11 3.34 29.12 11.28
C LYS A 11 3.08 30.53 10.72
N LYS A 12 3.35 30.77 9.43
CA LYS A 12 3.21 32.07 8.74
C LYS A 12 4.00 33.22 9.37
N LEU A 13 5.15 32.92 9.97
CA LEU A 13 6.03 33.92 10.58
C LEU A 13 7.12 34.39 9.62
N SER A 14 7.50 35.65 9.68
CA SER A 14 8.71 36.19 9.08
C SER A 14 9.94 35.80 9.91
N GLN A 15 11.13 35.86 9.29
CA GLN A 15 12.39 35.65 10.01
C GLN A 15 12.60 36.67 11.14
N LYS A 16 12.11 37.91 10.99
CA LYS A 16 12.22 38.93 12.04
C LYS A 16 11.36 38.59 13.24
N GLU A 17 10.09 38.22 13.01
CA GLU A 17 9.16 37.85 14.08
C GLU A 17 9.66 36.64 14.87
N LEU A 18 10.14 35.59 14.18
CA LEU A 18 10.68 34.42 14.87
C LEU A 18 11.97 34.74 15.64
N ALA A 19 12.84 35.59 15.11
CA ALA A 19 14.06 36.01 15.81
C ALA A 19 13.74 36.80 17.09
N GLU A 20 12.73 37.68 17.04
CA GLU A 20 12.24 38.42 18.19
C GLU A 20 11.64 37.50 19.27
N ILE A 21 10.78 36.56 18.86
CA ILE A 21 10.19 35.55 19.76
C ILE A 21 11.28 34.75 20.50
N LEU A 22 12.32 34.34 19.78
CA LEU A 22 13.41 33.52 20.32
C LEU A 22 14.52 34.32 21.02
N ARG A 23 14.41 35.66 20.98
CA ARG A 23 15.41 36.61 21.48
C ARG A 23 16.80 36.33 20.91
N VAL A 24 16.88 36.18 19.60
CA VAL A 24 18.13 36.02 18.84
C VAL A 24 18.25 37.11 17.79
N HIS A 25 19.47 37.38 17.32
CA HIS A 25 19.63 38.31 16.21
C HIS A 25 19.03 37.71 14.92
N TYR A 26 18.44 38.57 14.08
CA TYR A 26 17.94 38.20 12.76
C TYR A 26 18.97 37.40 11.93
N ARG A 27 20.23 37.86 11.91
CA ARG A 27 21.32 37.18 11.22
C ARG A 27 21.56 35.77 11.78
N THR A 28 21.42 35.57 13.09
CA THR A 28 21.55 34.24 13.71
C THR A 28 20.47 33.29 13.18
N LEU A 29 19.21 33.75 13.13
CA LEU A 29 18.12 32.93 12.59
C LEU A 29 18.32 32.63 11.10
N GLN A 30 18.73 33.64 10.31
CA GLN A 30 19.02 33.49 8.88
C GLN A 30 20.12 32.45 8.65
N ASN A 31 21.22 32.54 9.40
CA ASN A 31 22.34 31.61 9.30
C ASN A 31 21.93 30.19 9.72
N TRP A 32 21.03 30.04 10.70
CA TRP A 32 20.47 28.73 11.06
C TRP A 32 19.62 28.14 9.94
N GLU A 33 18.71 28.92 9.33
CA GLU A 33 17.88 28.46 8.21
C GLU A 33 18.69 28.10 6.97
N ASN A 34 19.78 28.82 6.71
CA ASN A 34 20.68 28.55 5.59
C ASN A 34 21.71 27.44 5.89
N GLY A 35 21.80 26.97 7.15
CA GLY A 35 22.80 25.99 7.56
C GLY A 35 24.23 26.53 7.67
N GLU A 36 24.41 27.85 7.63
CA GLU A 36 25.71 28.54 7.77
C GLU A 36 26.23 28.51 9.21
N SER A 37 25.36 28.23 10.19
CA SER A 37 25.77 28.00 11.58
C SER A 37 24.92 26.92 12.24
N GLN A 38 25.53 26.18 13.18
CA GLN A 38 24.82 25.14 13.92
C GLN A 38 23.90 25.73 15.00
N ILE A 39 22.74 25.10 15.15
CA ILE A 39 21.81 25.36 16.24
C ILE A 39 22.30 24.60 17.47
N LYS A 40 22.66 25.31 18.54
CA LYS A 40 23.09 24.67 19.79
C LYS A 40 21.94 23.85 20.41
N PRO A 41 22.23 22.76 21.15
CA PRO A 41 21.20 21.87 21.70
C PRO A 41 20.09 22.58 22.48
N GLU A 42 20.43 23.56 23.31
CA GLU A 42 19.47 24.35 24.08
C GLU A 42 18.49 25.12 23.18
N LYS A 43 19.00 25.75 22.12
CA LYS A 43 18.18 26.49 21.15
C LYS A 43 17.38 25.54 20.25
N ALA A 44 17.94 24.40 19.90
CA ALA A 44 17.23 23.37 19.15
C ALA A 44 16.03 22.84 19.95
N LYS A 45 16.18 22.65 21.27
CA LYS A 45 15.08 22.29 22.16
C LYS A 45 14.00 23.37 22.22
N GLN A 46 14.37 24.63 22.45
CA GLN A 46 13.42 25.76 22.48
C GLN A 46 12.62 25.88 21.18
N LEU A 47 13.30 25.72 20.04
CA LEU A 47 12.68 25.71 18.71
C LEU A 47 11.72 24.53 18.54
N ALA A 48 12.14 23.34 18.92
CA ALA A 48 11.32 22.13 18.83
C ALA A 48 10.05 22.25 19.69
N ASP A 49 10.17 22.75 20.92
CA ASP A 49 9.05 23.02 21.82
C ASP A 49 8.11 24.08 21.24
N PHE A 50 8.64 25.17 20.67
CA PHE A 50 7.85 26.23 20.03
C PHE A 50 7.03 25.74 18.84
N PHE A 51 7.62 24.87 18.01
CA PHE A 51 6.95 24.29 16.85
C PHE A 51 6.15 23.02 17.17
N ASN A 52 6.20 22.54 18.43
CA ASN A 52 5.57 21.31 18.89
C ASN A 52 6.01 20.06 18.06
N VAL A 53 7.32 19.92 17.86
CA VAL A 53 7.96 18.81 17.12
C VAL A 53 9.12 18.22 17.93
N SER A 54 9.67 17.08 17.52
CA SER A 54 10.91 16.57 18.12
C SER A 54 12.12 17.41 17.68
N VAL A 55 13.17 17.44 18.52
CA VAL A 55 14.46 18.05 18.15
C VAL A 55 15.04 17.36 16.91
N GLY A 56 14.88 16.04 16.80
CA GLY A 56 15.29 15.28 15.62
C GLY A 56 14.58 15.76 14.35
N TYR A 57 13.26 15.98 14.40
CA TYR A 57 12.49 16.50 13.24
C TYR A 57 12.95 17.90 12.85
N LEU A 58 13.09 18.82 13.81
CA LEU A 58 13.59 20.18 13.57
C LEU A 58 14.96 20.16 12.87
N LEU A 59 15.88 19.31 13.34
CA LEU A 59 17.24 19.22 12.81
C LEU A 59 17.34 18.37 11.54
N GLY A 60 16.24 17.75 11.09
CA GLY A 60 16.19 16.93 9.89
C GLY A 60 16.69 15.49 10.07
N TYR A 61 16.79 15.00 11.31
CA TYR A 61 17.12 13.61 11.65
C TYR A 61 15.90 12.68 11.67
N ASP A 62 14.70 13.24 11.90
CA ASP A 62 13.43 12.49 11.89
C ASP A 62 12.51 12.94 10.75
N THR A 63 11.63 12.03 10.34
CA THR A 63 10.55 12.27 9.37
C THR A 63 9.24 12.53 10.11
N LYS A 64 8.34 13.38 9.58
CA LYS A 64 7.05 13.65 10.24
C LYS A 64 6.25 12.35 10.22
N ILE A 65 5.55 12.00 11.30
CA ILE A 65 4.67 10.82 11.32
C ILE A 65 3.66 10.87 10.14
N SER A 66 3.18 12.06 9.79
CA SER A 66 2.29 12.27 8.64
C SER A 66 2.94 12.00 7.29
N GLU A 67 4.24 12.27 7.14
CA GLU A 67 5.00 11.96 5.92
C GLU A 67 5.15 10.44 5.79
N LEU A 68 5.54 9.74 6.86
CA LEU A 68 5.61 8.27 6.91
C LEU A 68 4.25 7.60 6.64
N GLN A 69 3.17 8.20 7.15
CA GLN A 69 1.80 7.73 6.91
C GLN A 69 1.38 7.86 5.44
N ASN A 70 1.75 8.96 4.79
CA ASN A 70 1.48 9.17 3.36
C ASN A 70 2.30 8.22 2.49
N ASP A 71 3.59 8.02 2.81
CA ASP A 71 4.46 7.09 2.08
C ASP A 71 3.92 5.65 2.17
N LEU A 72 3.47 5.25 3.37
CA LEU A 72 2.82 3.96 3.58
C LEU A 72 1.53 3.85 2.76
N LEU A 73 0.70 4.89 2.74
CA LEU A 73 -0.53 4.90 1.95
C LEU A 73 -0.27 4.78 0.44
N ILE A 74 0.74 5.49 -0.08
CA ILE A 74 1.14 5.41 -1.49
C ILE A 74 1.65 4.01 -1.83
N SER A 75 2.47 3.41 -0.96
CA SER A 75 2.97 2.04 -1.14
C SER A 75 1.82 1.02 -1.21
N THR A 76 0.81 1.13 -0.34
CA THR A 76 -0.36 0.23 -0.37
C THR A 76 -1.22 0.39 -1.63
N LYS A 77 -1.32 1.60 -2.20
CA LYS A 77 -2.07 1.80 -3.46
C LYS A 77 -1.43 1.09 -4.66
N GLY A 78 -0.11 1.07 -4.73
CA GLY A 78 0.61 0.36 -5.79
C GLY A 78 0.36 -1.14 -5.73
N LEU A 79 0.34 -1.69 -4.51
CA LEU A 79 0.11 -3.10 -4.25
C LEU A 79 -1.33 -3.52 -4.59
N GLU A 80 -2.33 -2.70 -4.26
CA GLU A 80 -3.75 -2.93 -4.62
C GLU A 80 -3.94 -3.18 -6.12
N ARG A 81 -3.34 -2.32 -6.96
CA ARG A 81 -3.45 -2.45 -8.42
C ARG A 81 -2.87 -3.77 -8.90
N THR A 82 -1.66 -4.11 -8.45
CA THR A 82 -0.98 -5.35 -8.84
C THR A 82 -1.77 -6.58 -8.40
N ILE A 83 -2.32 -6.57 -7.19
CA ILE A 83 -3.15 -7.68 -6.69
C ILE A 83 -4.44 -7.81 -7.50
N SER A 84 -5.12 -6.69 -7.79
CA SER A 84 -6.35 -6.70 -8.60
C SER A 84 -6.11 -7.24 -10.02
N GLU A 85 -5.01 -6.84 -10.65
CA GLU A 85 -4.63 -7.34 -11.99
C GLU A 85 -4.32 -8.84 -11.95
N ALA A 86 -3.54 -9.30 -10.96
CA ALA A 86 -3.22 -10.72 -10.79
C ALA A 86 -4.46 -11.58 -10.52
N PHE A 87 -5.38 -11.09 -9.67
CA PHE A 87 -6.63 -11.77 -9.37
C PHE A 87 -7.54 -11.89 -10.61
N SER A 88 -7.66 -10.81 -11.39
CA SER A 88 -8.42 -10.81 -12.64
C SER A 88 -7.89 -11.84 -13.65
N GLN A 89 -6.56 -11.91 -13.80
CA GLN A 89 -5.92 -12.90 -14.67
C GLN A 89 -6.16 -14.34 -14.19
N ALA A 90 -6.02 -14.60 -12.89
CA ALA A 90 -6.30 -15.90 -12.30
C ALA A 90 -7.76 -16.33 -12.52
N ASN A 91 -8.70 -15.41 -12.31
CA ASN A 91 -10.12 -15.67 -12.52
C ASN A 91 -10.45 -15.97 -13.99
N SER A 92 -9.89 -15.20 -14.92
CA SER A 92 -10.06 -15.47 -16.36
C SER A 92 -9.51 -16.83 -16.78
N TYR A 93 -8.33 -17.22 -16.27
CA TYR A 93 -7.77 -18.53 -16.52
C TYR A 93 -8.64 -19.66 -15.95
N PHE A 94 -9.13 -19.48 -14.72
CA PHE A 94 -10.04 -20.42 -14.07
C PHE A 94 -11.33 -20.62 -14.89
N GLU A 95 -11.98 -19.53 -15.32
CA GLU A 95 -13.18 -19.58 -16.17
C GLU A 95 -12.93 -20.38 -17.45
N LEU A 96 -11.82 -20.13 -18.16
CA LEU A 96 -11.46 -20.88 -19.38
C LEU A 96 -11.27 -22.38 -19.11
N GLN A 97 -10.59 -22.75 -18.02
CA GLN A 97 -10.40 -24.17 -17.66
C GLN A 97 -11.74 -24.84 -17.32
N THR A 98 -12.60 -24.17 -16.54
CA THR A 98 -13.92 -24.72 -16.20
C THR A 98 -14.80 -24.90 -17.43
N GLN A 99 -14.80 -23.93 -18.37
CA GLN A 99 -15.56 -24.05 -19.61
C GLN A 99 -15.07 -25.23 -20.45
N GLY A 100 -13.75 -25.41 -20.59
CA GLY A 100 -13.21 -26.55 -21.33
C GLY A 100 -13.59 -27.91 -20.74
N ILE A 101 -13.69 -28.02 -19.41
CA ILE A 101 -14.19 -29.24 -18.76
C ILE A 101 -15.67 -29.46 -19.07
N VAL A 102 -16.50 -28.42 -18.97
CA VAL A 102 -17.93 -28.49 -19.28
C VAL A 102 -18.15 -28.93 -20.74
N ASP A 103 -17.45 -28.30 -21.68
CA ASP A 103 -17.52 -28.64 -23.10
C ASP A 103 -17.11 -30.10 -23.35
N THR A 104 -16.07 -30.57 -22.65
CA THR A 104 -15.62 -31.97 -22.73
C THR A 104 -16.67 -32.94 -22.19
N ILE A 105 -17.32 -32.60 -21.08
CA ILE A 105 -18.41 -33.40 -20.50
C ILE A 105 -19.59 -33.46 -21.46
N ASP A 106 -19.98 -32.33 -22.06
CA ASP A 106 -21.09 -32.28 -23.01
C ASP A 106 -20.83 -33.16 -24.25
N LEU A 107 -19.62 -33.08 -24.82
CA LEU A 107 -19.19 -33.95 -25.93
C LEU A 107 -19.21 -35.43 -25.54
N LEU A 108 -18.75 -35.75 -24.32
CA LEU A 108 -18.77 -37.12 -23.81
C LEU A 108 -20.20 -37.65 -23.66
N ILE A 109 -21.10 -36.84 -23.11
CA ILE A 109 -22.52 -37.18 -22.96
C ILE A 109 -23.16 -37.43 -24.32
N GLU A 110 -22.93 -36.55 -25.30
CA GLU A 110 -23.47 -36.69 -26.65
C GLU A 110 -22.94 -37.95 -27.35
N GLY A 111 -21.63 -38.17 -27.31
CA GLY A 111 -21.01 -39.33 -27.95
C GLY A 111 -21.43 -40.66 -27.31
N VAL A 112 -21.64 -40.70 -25.99
CA VAL A 112 -22.17 -41.89 -25.29
C VAL A 112 -23.63 -42.14 -25.68
N LYS A 113 -24.48 -41.08 -25.68
CA LYS A 113 -25.90 -41.20 -26.06
C LYS A 113 -26.09 -41.74 -27.47
N ASN A 114 -25.20 -41.38 -28.38
CA ASN A 114 -25.26 -41.79 -29.77
C ASN A 114 -24.51 -43.10 -30.07
N GLU A 115 -23.98 -43.80 -29.05
CA GLU A 115 -23.15 -45.00 -29.19
C GLU A 115 -21.90 -44.80 -30.09
N GLN A 116 -21.40 -43.56 -30.16
CA GLN A 116 -20.29 -43.14 -31.04
C GLN A 116 -18.92 -43.17 -30.33
N LEU A 117 -18.87 -43.46 -29.04
CA LEU A 117 -17.65 -43.47 -28.25
C LEU A 117 -17.27 -44.87 -27.75
N PRO A 118 -16.10 -45.40 -28.13
CA PRO A 118 -15.58 -46.65 -27.56
C PRO A 118 -15.24 -46.47 -26.07
N PRO A 119 -15.38 -47.53 -25.24
CA PRO A 119 -15.14 -47.46 -23.80
C PRO A 119 -13.79 -46.88 -23.40
N LYS A 120 -12.74 -47.13 -24.19
CA LYS A 120 -11.39 -46.60 -23.94
C LYS A 120 -11.35 -45.07 -23.98
N GLN A 121 -12.00 -44.44 -24.95
CA GLN A 121 -12.06 -42.97 -25.07
C GLN A 121 -12.87 -42.35 -23.93
N ILE A 122 -13.91 -43.05 -23.46
CA ILE A 122 -14.69 -42.61 -22.29
C ILE A 122 -13.80 -42.59 -21.05
N VAL A 123 -13.02 -43.65 -20.81
CA VAL A 123 -12.10 -43.72 -19.66
C VAL A 123 -11.02 -42.64 -19.76
N GLU A 124 -10.39 -42.46 -20.92
CA GLU A 124 -9.36 -41.42 -21.13
C GLU A 124 -9.90 -40.01 -20.85
N ALA A 125 -11.12 -39.69 -21.31
CA ALA A 125 -11.74 -38.41 -21.06
C ALA A 125 -12.14 -38.22 -19.59
N LEU A 126 -12.62 -39.27 -18.90
CA LEU A 126 -12.89 -39.23 -17.47
C LEU A 126 -11.62 -39.02 -16.63
N GLU A 127 -10.50 -39.64 -17.02
CA GLU A 127 -9.20 -39.42 -16.39
C GLU A 127 -8.73 -37.97 -16.60
N PHE A 128 -8.88 -37.43 -17.82
CA PHE A 128 -8.58 -36.02 -18.10
C PHE A 128 -9.42 -35.06 -17.25
N ILE A 129 -10.73 -35.30 -17.15
CA ILE A 129 -11.63 -34.49 -16.31
C ILE A 129 -11.20 -34.57 -14.85
N LYS A 130 -10.86 -35.77 -14.35
CA LYS A 130 -10.40 -35.97 -12.97
C LYS A 130 -9.11 -35.20 -12.68
N GLU A 131 -8.11 -35.25 -13.55
CA GLU A 131 -6.87 -34.51 -13.35
C GLU A 131 -7.10 -32.99 -13.48
N SER A 132 -7.97 -32.56 -14.39
CA SER A 132 -8.35 -31.15 -14.52
C SER A 132 -9.06 -30.63 -13.26
N ALA A 133 -9.94 -31.42 -12.65
CA ALA A 133 -10.62 -31.06 -11.41
C ALA A 133 -9.65 -30.86 -10.23
N LYS A 134 -8.61 -31.70 -10.11
CA LYS A 134 -7.57 -31.51 -9.07
C LYS A 134 -6.79 -30.21 -9.29
N SER A 135 -6.45 -29.91 -10.53
CA SER A 135 -5.77 -28.65 -10.89
C SER A 135 -6.63 -27.43 -10.53
N LEU A 136 -7.94 -27.51 -10.75
CA LEU A 136 -8.89 -26.45 -10.35
C LEU A 136 -8.92 -26.25 -8.83
N ASP A 137 -8.92 -27.31 -8.02
CA ASP A 137 -8.88 -27.19 -6.56
C ASP A 137 -7.63 -26.41 -6.10
N GLU A 138 -6.45 -26.70 -6.66
CA GLU A 138 -5.23 -25.96 -6.34
C GLU A 138 -5.28 -24.48 -6.75
N ILE A 139 -5.95 -24.17 -7.87
CA ILE A 139 -6.16 -22.79 -8.32
C ILE A 139 -7.10 -22.06 -7.35
N VAL A 140 -8.21 -22.69 -6.96
CA VAL A 140 -9.19 -22.12 -6.03
C VAL A 140 -8.55 -21.84 -4.67
N ASP A 141 -7.74 -22.76 -4.15
CA ASP A 141 -7.01 -22.56 -2.89
C ASP A 141 -6.12 -21.31 -2.95
N LYS A 142 -5.33 -21.17 -4.02
CA LYS A 142 -4.48 -19.99 -4.23
C LYS A 142 -5.31 -18.72 -4.35
N MET A 143 -6.39 -18.74 -5.14
CA MET A 143 -7.28 -17.58 -5.30
C MET A 143 -7.89 -17.16 -3.96
N THR A 144 -8.28 -18.12 -3.13
CA THR A 144 -8.83 -17.87 -1.79
C THR A 144 -7.79 -17.23 -0.87
N GLU A 145 -6.56 -17.74 -0.89
CA GLU A 145 -5.44 -17.16 -0.13
C GLU A 145 -5.17 -15.71 -0.57
N TYR A 146 -5.12 -15.45 -1.88
CA TYR A 146 -4.93 -14.11 -2.43
C TYR A 146 -6.08 -13.15 -2.05
N GLN A 147 -7.33 -13.61 -2.13
CA GLN A 147 -8.48 -12.80 -1.76
C GLN A 147 -8.46 -12.44 -0.27
N ALA A 148 -8.03 -13.36 0.60
CA ALA A 148 -7.85 -13.10 2.02
C ALA A 148 -6.77 -12.04 2.28
N LYS A 149 -5.61 -12.16 1.61
CA LYS A 149 -4.51 -11.17 1.69
C LYS A 149 -4.95 -9.78 1.22
N TYR A 150 -5.61 -9.70 0.07
CA TYR A 150 -6.18 -8.47 -0.49
C TYR A 150 -7.16 -7.80 0.48
N THR A 151 -8.07 -8.59 1.06
CA THR A 151 -9.05 -8.09 2.02
C THR A 151 -8.40 -7.53 3.28
N ALA A 152 -7.39 -8.22 3.81
CA ALA A 152 -6.64 -7.78 4.98
C ALA A 152 -5.90 -6.46 4.71
N GLU A 153 -5.29 -6.32 3.53
CA GLU A 153 -4.62 -5.09 3.10
C GLU A 153 -5.58 -3.91 3.00
N ASN A 154 -6.72 -4.10 2.35
CA ASN A 154 -7.74 -3.05 2.25
C ASN A 154 -8.28 -2.61 3.61
N LEU A 155 -8.46 -3.56 4.54
CA LEU A 155 -8.86 -3.25 5.91
C LEU A 155 -7.80 -2.42 6.64
N LEU A 156 -6.51 -2.78 6.48
CA LEU A 156 -5.41 -2.01 7.04
C LEU A 156 -5.41 -0.59 6.47
N ARG A 157 -5.56 -0.45 5.15
CA ARG A 157 -5.59 0.83 4.46
C ARG A 157 -6.73 1.72 4.95
N TYR A 158 -7.95 1.20 5.01
CA TYR A 158 -9.10 1.91 5.57
C TYR A 158 -8.85 2.40 7.01
N ARG A 159 -8.21 1.58 7.85
CA ARG A 159 -7.85 1.96 9.22
C ARG A 159 -6.79 3.06 9.26
N LEU A 160 -5.80 3.02 8.36
CA LEU A 160 -4.77 4.05 8.25
C LEU A 160 -5.36 5.39 7.80
N GLU A 161 -6.16 5.40 6.73
CA GLU A 161 -6.82 6.60 6.21
C GLU A 161 -7.68 7.28 7.30
N ASN A 162 -8.44 6.49 8.06
CA ASN A 162 -9.24 7.00 9.16
C ASN A 162 -8.40 7.60 10.31
N LYS A 163 -7.24 7.02 10.63
CA LYS A 163 -6.32 7.59 11.62
C LYS A 163 -5.71 8.91 11.15
N ILE A 164 -5.27 8.98 9.90
CA ILE A 164 -4.71 10.20 9.29
C ILE A 164 -5.76 11.32 9.32
N ASN A 165 -7.00 11.02 8.88
CA ASN A 165 -8.09 11.99 8.83
C ASN A 165 -8.53 12.51 10.22
N LYS A 166 -8.40 11.69 11.27
CA LYS A 166 -8.63 12.12 12.66
C LYS A 166 -7.53 13.06 13.16
N ASN A 167 -6.27 12.76 12.86
CA ASN A 167 -5.13 13.57 13.29
C ASN A 167 -5.07 14.94 12.61
N ASN A 168 -5.64 15.09 11.41
CA ASN A 168 -5.67 16.37 10.69
C ASN A 168 -6.83 17.32 11.11
N LYS A 169 -7.70 16.90 12.05
CA LYS A 169 -8.86 17.67 12.52
C LYS A 169 -8.73 18.18 13.97
N GLY A 170 -7.60 17.93 14.64
CA GLY A 170 -7.28 18.44 15.98
C GLY A 170 -6.12 19.42 15.93
#